data_AF-A0A8I1R6D8-F1
#
_entry.id   AF-A0A8I1R6D8-F1
#
_cell.length_a   1.000
_cell.length_b   1.000
_cell.length_c   1.000
_cell.angle_alpha   90.00
_cell.angle_beta   90.00
_cell.angle_gamma   90.00
#
_symmetry.space_group_name_H-M   'P 1'
#
loop_
_entity.id
_entity.type
_entity.pdbx_description
1 polymer ?
#
loop_
_entity_poly.entity_id
_entity_poly.type
_entity_poly.pdbx_seq_one_letter_code
_entity_poly.pdbx_strand_id
1 'polypeptide(L)'
;MLVVLLTLLVGAAALASLPQGREGGEPVAIVFPFWMSGAEAVARSFAAGDRVLRSGRLPSIVVVAPRPESASLPRGAWLSLTLAGLAGCLDGAAAQGDEPR
;
A
#
# COMPACT_ATOMS: atom_id res chain seq x y z
N MET A 1 -10.39 -5.89 27.96
CA MET A 1 -8.97 -6.18 27.62
C MET A 1 -8.81 -7.35 26.66
N LEU A 2 -9.51 -8.49 26.85
CA LEU A 2 -9.44 -9.65 25.95
C LEU A 2 -9.70 -9.31 24.47
N VAL A 3 -10.77 -8.55 24.19
CA VAL A 3 -11.12 -8.14 22.83
C VAL A 3 -10.00 -7.33 22.18
N VAL A 4 -9.47 -6.32 22.89
CA VAL A 4 -8.36 -5.48 22.41
C VAL A 4 -7.10 -6.31 22.13
N LEU A 5 -6.78 -7.26 23.02
CA LEU A 5 -5.64 -8.16 22.84
C LEU A 5 -5.82 -9.06 21.62
N LEU A 6 -7.02 -9.62 21.43
CA LEU A 6 -7.34 -10.43 20.26
C LEU A 6 -7.25 -9.61 18.97
N THR A 7 -7.75 -8.39 18.96
CA THR A 7 -7.65 -7.49 17.79
C THR A 7 -6.20 -7.19 17.44
N LEU A 8 -5.35 -6.93 18.44
CA LEU A 8 -3.92 -6.69 18.23
C LEU A 8 -3.19 -7.94 17.71
N LEU A 9 -3.47 -9.11 18.27
CA LEU A 9 -2.86 -10.37 17.85
C LEU A 9 -3.27 -10.76 16.43
N VAL A 10 -4.55 -10.60 16.08
CA VAL A 10 -5.05 -10.85 14.72
C VAL A 10 -4.42 -9.86 13.73
N GLY A 11 -4.33 -8.58 14.10
CA GLY A 11 -3.65 -7.57 13.28
C GLY A 11 -2.17 -7.89 13.06
N ALA A 12 -1.45 -8.29 14.11
CA ALA A 12 -0.04 -8.67 14.05
C ALA A 12 0.18 -9.94 13.22
N ALA A 13 -0.66 -10.95 13.39
CA ALA A 13 -0.60 -12.19 12.60
C ALA A 13 -0.89 -11.93 11.12
N ALA A 14 -1.85 -11.07 10.82
CA ALA A 14 -2.15 -10.64 9.45
C ALA A 14 -0.93 -9.94 8.82
N LEU A 15 -0.28 -9.03 9.55
CA LEU A 15 0.95 -8.35 9.11
C LEU A 15 2.10 -9.34 8.87
N ALA A 16 2.28 -10.31 9.75
CA ALA A 16 3.33 -11.34 9.63
C ALA A 16 3.08 -12.32 8.46
N SER A 17 1.82 -12.48 8.05
CA SER A 17 1.46 -13.35 6.93
C SER A 17 1.50 -12.64 5.57
N LEU A 18 1.78 -11.34 5.54
CA LEU A 18 1.95 -10.61 4.28
C LEU A 18 3.22 -11.11 3.56
N PRO A 19 3.15 -11.34 2.24
CA PRO A 19 4.33 -11.68 1.46
C PRO A 19 5.36 -10.55 1.60
N GLN A 20 6.50 -10.88 2.21
CA GLN A 20 7.63 -9.97 2.31
C GLN A 20 8.10 -9.62 0.90
N GLY A 21 8.14 -8.32 0.58
CA GLY A 21 8.31 -7.83 -0.77
C GLY A 21 9.51 -8.46 -1.49
N ARG A 22 9.25 -9.04 -2.66
CA ARG A 22 10.30 -9.53 -3.57
C ARG A 22 10.98 -8.32 -4.20
N GLU A 23 12.30 -8.39 -4.34
CA GLU A 23 13.07 -7.39 -5.06
C GLU A 23 12.66 -7.40 -6.54
N GLY A 24 12.08 -6.30 -7.01
CA GLY A 24 12.00 -6.01 -8.44
C GLY A 24 10.64 -5.52 -8.93
N GLY A 25 10.57 -4.22 -9.25
CA GLY A 25 9.68 -3.64 -10.28
C GLY A 25 8.18 -3.67 -10.05
N GLU A 26 7.67 -4.42 -9.07
CA GLU A 26 6.23 -4.51 -8.83
C GLU A 26 5.69 -3.22 -8.22
N PRO A 27 4.49 -2.76 -8.64
CA PRO A 27 3.85 -1.61 -8.03
C PRO A 27 3.64 -1.79 -6.53
N VAL A 28 3.93 -0.73 -5.79
CA VAL A 28 3.82 -0.68 -4.33
C VAL A 28 2.93 0.48 -3.93
N ALA A 29 2.04 0.26 -2.96
CA ALA A 29 1.23 1.29 -2.34
C ALA A 29 1.96 1.83 -1.11
N ILE A 30 2.34 3.10 -1.16
CA ILE A 30 2.84 3.85 -0.02
C ILE A 30 1.64 4.48 0.67
N VAL A 31 1.53 4.25 1.97
CA VAL A 31 0.45 4.77 2.81
C VAL A 31 1.01 5.85 3.72
N PHE A 32 0.47 7.05 3.56
CA PHE A 32 0.70 8.23 4.38
C PHE A 32 -0.39 8.38 5.45
N PRO A 33 -0.16 9.21 6.48
CA PRO A 33 -1.18 9.55 7.45
C PRO A 33 -2.44 10.10 6.78
N PHE A 34 -3.61 9.74 7.29
CA PHE A 34 -4.90 10.11 6.67
C PHE A 34 -5.19 11.63 6.69
N TRP A 35 -4.52 12.39 7.56
CA TRP A 35 -4.60 13.85 7.61
C TRP A 35 -3.68 14.54 6.59
N MET A 36 -2.82 13.78 5.89
CA MET A 36 -1.96 14.31 4.83
C MET A 36 -2.75 14.50 3.54
N SER A 37 -2.56 15.64 2.89
CA SER A 37 -3.17 15.89 1.59
C SER A 37 -2.58 14.99 0.50
N GLY A 38 -3.37 14.65 -0.51
CA GLY A 38 -2.88 13.81 -1.62
C GLY A 38 -1.78 14.46 -2.44
N ALA A 39 -1.81 15.79 -2.60
CA ALA A 39 -0.75 16.52 -3.29
C ALA A 39 0.58 16.43 -2.52
N GLU A 40 0.54 16.54 -1.18
CA GLU A 40 1.72 16.39 -0.34
C GLU A 40 2.25 14.96 -0.37
N ALA A 41 1.39 13.96 -0.26
CA ALA A 41 1.76 12.55 -0.36
C ALA A 41 2.48 12.24 -1.69
N VAL A 42 1.94 12.72 -2.82
CA VAL A 42 2.55 12.58 -4.15
C VAL A 42 3.91 13.30 -4.22
N ALA A 43 3.99 14.53 -3.72
CA ALA A 43 5.24 15.30 -3.70
C ALA A 43 6.33 14.59 -2.88
N ARG A 44 5.95 13.98 -1.74
CA ARG A 44 6.88 13.23 -0.88
C ARG A 44 7.37 11.95 -1.55
N SER A 45 6.51 11.24 -2.27
CA SER A 45 6.92 10.09 -3.10
C SER A 45 7.90 10.51 -4.19
N PHE A 46 7.65 11.61 -4.90
CA PHE A 46 8.59 12.11 -5.90
C PHE A 46 9.93 12.55 -5.29
N ALA A 47 9.90 13.21 -4.14
CA ALA A 47 11.10 13.62 -3.42
C ALA A 47 11.94 12.42 -2.94
N ALA A 48 11.32 11.26 -2.73
CA ALA A 48 12.00 10.00 -2.44
C ALA A 48 12.61 9.34 -3.69
N GLY A 49 12.36 9.90 -4.88
CA GLY A 49 12.82 9.35 -6.16
C GLY A 49 11.90 8.27 -6.73
N ASP A 50 10.72 8.08 -6.14
CA ASP A 50 9.74 7.11 -6.62
C ASP A 50 9.00 7.64 -7.85
N ARG A 51 8.65 6.73 -8.77
CA ARG A 51 7.77 7.07 -9.89
C ARG A 51 6.33 6.83 -9.48
N VAL A 52 5.57 7.92 -9.29
CA VAL A 52 4.13 7.84 -9.02
C VAL A 52 3.39 7.34 -10.25
N LEU A 53 2.67 6.23 -10.09
CA LEU A 53 1.84 5.64 -11.13
C LEU A 53 0.41 6.14 -11.05
N ARG A 54 -0.15 6.19 -9.83
CA ARG A 54 -1.51 6.67 -9.54
C ARG A 54 -1.69 7.00 -8.06
N SER A 55 -2.69 7.83 -7.74
CA SER A 55 -3.22 7.96 -6.39
C SER A 55 -4.20 6.81 -6.08
N GLY A 56 -4.23 6.37 -4.82
CA GLY A 56 -5.22 5.42 -4.34
C GLY A 56 -6.61 6.05 -4.16
N ARG A 57 -7.59 5.24 -3.73
CA ARG A 57 -8.96 5.71 -3.41
C ARG A 57 -8.97 6.74 -2.28
N LEU A 58 -8.06 6.60 -1.33
CA LEU A 58 -7.83 7.58 -0.29
C LEU A 58 -6.68 8.50 -0.71
N PRO A 59 -6.77 9.82 -0.47
CA PRO A 59 -5.74 10.77 -0.86
C PRO A 59 -4.39 10.48 -0.18
N SER A 60 -4.40 9.82 0.98
CA SER A 60 -3.20 9.43 1.71
C SER A 60 -2.51 8.17 1.16
N ILE A 61 -3.00 7.57 0.07
CA ILE A 61 -2.40 6.38 -0.53
C ILE A 61 -1.84 6.74 -1.91
N VAL A 62 -0.58 6.43 -2.16
CA VAL A 62 0.09 6.67 -3.45
C VAL A 62 0.68 5.36 -3.96
N VAL A 63 0.36 4.98 -5.19
CA VAL A 63 0.92 3.78 -5.82
C VAL A 63 2.09 4.20 -6.69
N VAL A 64 3.25 3.62 -6.42
CA VAL A 64 4.51 3.92 -7.10
C VAL A 64 5.13 2.68 -7.72
N ALA A 65 5.96 2.89 -8.74
CA ALA A 65 6.96 1.90 -9.12
C ALA A 65 8.22 2.16 -8.28
N PRO A 66 8.59 1.23 -7.36
CA PRO A 66 9.74 1.42 -6.50
C PRO A 66 11.05 1.39 -7.32
N ARG A 67 12.00 2.24 -6.94
CA ARG A 67 13.34 2.24 -7.51
C ARG A 67 14.15 1.09 -6.88
N PRO A 68 14.91 0.29 -7.65
CA PRO A 68 15.62 -0.90 -7.13
C PRO A 68 16.62 -0.62 -6.00
N GLU A 69 17.04 0.63 -5.83
CA GLU A 69 18.03 1.09 -4.85
C GLU A 69 17.41 1.77 -3.62
N SER A 70 16.07 1.88 -3.54
CA SER A 70 15.38 2.53 -2.43
C SER A 70 14.59 1.52 -1.60
N ALA A 71 15.27 0.92 -0.62
CA ALA A 71 14.62 0.16 0.46
C ALA A 71 14.05 1.08 1.56
N SER A 72 14.23 2.40 1.45
CA SER A 72 13.83 3.37 2.48
C SER A 72 12.45 3.94 2.18
N LEU A 73 11.60 3.98 3.21
CA LEU A 73 10.27 4.57 3.13
C LEU A 73 10.37 6.10 2.89
N PRO A 74 9.50 6.69 2.05
CA PRO A 74 9.42 8.15 1.94
C PRO A 74 9.16 8.80 3.28
N ARG A 75 9.70 10.00 3.51
CA ARG A 75 9.55 10.68 4.81
C ARG A 75 8.10 10.84 5.19
N GLY A 76 7.74 10.35 6.38
CA GLY A 76 6.39 10.45 6.93
C GLY A 76 5.37 9.52 6.27
N ALA A 77 5.79 8.62 5.37
CA ALA A 77 5.00 7.43 5.10
C ALA A 77 5.00 6.53 6.35
N TRP A 78 3.89 5.83 6.56
CA TRP A 78 3.78 4.84 7.64
C TRP A 78 4.17 3.45 7.18
N LEU A 79 3.81 3.09 5.95
CA LEU A 79 3.98 1.75 5.41
C LEU A 79 4.07 1.75 3.89
N SER A 80 4.66 0.68 3.36
CA SER A 80 4.85 0.36 1.96
C SER A 80 4.35 -1.06 1.75
N LEU A 81 3.38 -1.26 0.85
CA LEU A 81 2.67 -2.52 0.64
C LEU A 81 2.81 -2.96 -0.82
N THR A 82 3.25 -4.20 -1.06
CA THR A 82 3.31 -4.77 -2.42
C THR A 82 1.91 -5.10 -2.92
N LEU A 83 1.54 -4.64 -4.13
CA LEU A 83 0.21 -4.93 -4.67
C LEU A 83 0.07 -6.38 -5.15
N ALA A 84 1.18 -7.04 -5.46
CA ALA A 84 1.21 -8.42 -5.94
C ALA A 84 0.57 -9.43 -4.97
N GLY A 85 0.63 -9.16 -3.65
CA GLY A 85 -0.01 -9.97 -2.62
C GLY A 85 -1.48 -9.61 -2.36
N LEU A 86 -1.93 -8.42 -2.77
CA LEU A 86 -3.30 -7.92 -2.54
C LEU A 86 -4.22 -8.16 -3.74
N ALA A 87 -3.67 -8.48 -4.91
CA ALA A 87 -4.42 -8.79 -6.13
C ALA A 87 -5.49 -9.87 -5.89
N GLY A 88 -5.17 -10.94 -5.14
CA GLY A 88 -6.13 -12.00 -4.83
C GLY A 88 -7.39 -11.57 -4.06
N CYS A 89 -7.36 -10.46 -3.30
CA CYS A 89 -8.55 -9.92 -2.62
C CYS A 89 -9.19 -8.75 -3.38
N LEU A 90 -8.45 -8.04 -4.23
CA LEU A 90 -8.94 -6.89 -4.99
C LEU A 90 -9.57 -7.29 -6.33
N ASP A 91 -9.06 -8.33 -6.98
CA ASP A 91 -9.59 -8.83 -8.27
C ASP A 91 -10.98 -9.48 -8.10
N GLY A 92 -11.24 -10.09 -6.93
CA GLY A 92 -12.57 -10.62 -6.60
C GLY A 92 -13.66 -9.55 -6.46
N ALA A 93 -13.30 -8.30 -6.14
CA ALA A 93 -14.25 -7.19 -6.12
C ALA A 93 -14.47 -6.57 -7.50
N ALA A 94 -13.47 -6.65 -8.40
CA ALA A 94 -13.60 -6.20 -9.77
C ALA A 94 -14.42 -7.18 -10.63
N ALA A 95 -14.31 -8.48 -10.38
CA ALA A 95 -15.06 -9.52 -11.09
C ALA A 95 -16.57 -9.55 -10.75
N GLN A 96 -17.00 -8.95 -9.64
CA GLN A 96 -18.42 -8.86 -9.27
C GLN A 96 -19.15 -7.67 -9.92
N GLY A 97 -18.45 -6.84 -10.69
CA GLY A 97 -19.02 -5.71 -11.44
C GLY A 97 -19.26 -5.96 -12.92
N ASP A 98 -18.92 -7.14 -13.44
CA ASP A 98 -19.12 -7.53 -14.85
C ASP A 98 -20.10 -8.70 -14.91
N GLU A 99 -21.40 -8.39 -14.88
CA GLU A 99 -22.46 -9.32 -15.25
C GLU A 99 -22.73 -9.15 -16.76
N PRO A 100 -22.26 -10.06 -17.64
CA PRO A 100 -22.71 -10.07 -19.01
C PRO A 100 -24.08 -10.76 -19.07
N ARG A 101 -25.08 -9.97 -19.44
CA ARG A 101 -26.45 -10.40 -19.74
C ARG A 101 -26.51 -11.35 -20.94
#